data_AF-A0A2K3K259-F1
#
_entry.id   AF-A0A2K3K259-F1
#
_cell.length_a   1.000
_cell.length_b   1.000
_cell.length_c   1.000
_cell.angle_alpha   90.00
_cell.angle_beta   90.00
_cell.angle_gamma   90.00
#
_symmetry.space_group_name_H-M   'P 1'
#
loop_
_entity.id
_entity.type
_entity.pdbx_description
1 polymer ?
#
loop_
_entity_poly.entity_id
_entity_poly.type
_entity_poly.pdbx_seq_one_letter_code
_entity_poly.pdbx_strand_id
1 'polypeptide(L)'
;EREYVRDGKLTKMVVIELTDDTGKCECALFGEYADELTKKMGKSAVSGLSVVVVQFAKVKIFRDKASLQNVHNTTRILINPDIAEVEAFRN
;
A
#
# COMPACT_ATOMS: atom_id res chain seq x y z
N GLU A 1 -1.58 10.70 7.80
CA GLU A 1 -0.64 11.23 6.80
C GLU A 1 0.58 11.80 7.53
N ARG A 2 1.80 11.54 7.05
CA ARG A 2 3.05 12.10 7.62
C ARG A 2 3.85 12.76 6.50
N GLU A 3 4.60 13.81 6.80
CA GLU A 3 5.49 14.46 5.85
C GLU A 3 6.90 13.87 5.96
N TYR A 4 7.47 13.41 4.83
CA TYR A 4 8.81 12.82 4.74
C TYR A 4 9.70 13.70 3.88
N VAL A 5 10.86 14.11 4.39
CA VAL A 5 11.82 14.89 3.61
C VAL A 5 12.75 13.93 2.87
N ARG A 6 12.65 13.93 1.54
CA ARG A 6 13.58 13.24 0.65
C ARG A 6 14.30 14.27 -0.21
N ASP A 7 15.63 14.29 -0.17
CA ASP A 7 16.47 15.20 -0.97
C ASP A 7 16.08 16.69 -0.82
N GLY A 8 15.69 17.11 0.39
CA GLY A 8 15.26 18.49 0.69
C GLY A 8 13.84 18.84 0.25
N LYS A 9 13.09 17.91 -0.36
CA LYS A 9 11.68 18.08 -0.71
C LYS A 9 10.78 17.36 0.28
N LEU A 10 9.79 18.09 0.82
CA LEU A 10 8.68 17.46 1.55
C LEU A 10 7.88 16.60 0.58
N THR A 11 7.76 15.32 0.91
CA THR A 11 6.97 14.33 0.19
C THR A 11 5.99 13.71 1.18
N LYS A 12 4.71 13.66 0.82
CA LYS A 12 3.70 12.97 1.64
C LYS A 12 4.04 11.49 1.77
N MET A 13 3.77 10.92 2.93
CA MET A 13 3.98 9.50 3.21
C MET A 13 2.78 8.94 4.00
N VAL A 14 2.34 7.76 3.59
CA VAL A 14 1.42 6.92 4.36
C VAL A 14 2.06 5.56 4.57
N VAL A 15 1.94 5.02 5.77
CA VAL A 15 2.29 3.63 6.06
C VAL A 15 1.00 2.90 6.36
N ILE A 16 0.78 1.81 5.66
CA ILE A 16 -0.31 0.89 5.92
C ILE A 16 0.24 -0.47 6.34
N GLU A 17 -0.52 -1.19 7.15
CA GLU A 17 -0.24 -2.57 7.48
C GLU A 17 -1.07 -3.46 6.56
N LEU A 18 -0.40 -4.27 5.74
CA LEU A 18 -1.02 -5.34 4.95
C LEU A 18 -0.96 -6.61 5.78
N THR A 19 -2.07 -7.34 5.84
CA THR A 19 -2.16 -8.60 6.58
C THR A 19 -2.65 -9.69 5.64
N ASP A 20 -2.00 -10.85 5.68
CA ASP A 20 -2.43 -12.09 5.07
C ASP A 20 -2.52 -13.21 6.11
N ASP A 21 -2.72 -14.44 5.65
CA ASP A 21 -2.75 -15.65 6.48
C ASP A 21 -1.40 -15.98 7.13
N THR A 22 -0.30 -15.45 6.59
CA THR A 22 1.07 -15.70 7.07
C THR A 22 1.56 -14.64 8.07
N GLY A 23 0.94 -13.46 8.09
CA GLY A 23 1.22 -12.42 9.06
C GLY A 23 1.01 -11.01 8.53
N LYS A 24 1.85 -10.09 9.00
CA LYS A 24 1.72 -8.65 8.79
C LYS A 24 2.96 -8.09 8.10
N CYS A 25 2.76 -7.22 7.12
CA CYS A 25 3.82 -6.51 6.41
C CYS A 25 3.50 -5.02 6.32
N GLU A 26 4.47 -4.18 6.70
CA GLU A 26 4.34 -2.73 6.53
C GLU A 26 4.56 -2.34 5.07
N CYS A 27 3.68 -1.50 4.51
CA CYS A 27 3.82 -0.93 3.18
C CYS A 27 3.83 0.60 3.28
N ALA A 28 4.95 1.20 2.92
CA ALA A 28 5.18 2.63 2.91
C ALA A 28 4.99 3.20 1.50
N LEU A 29 3.98 4.06 1.33
CA LEU A 29 3.69 4.75 0.08
C LEU A 29 4.04 6.22 0.18
N PHE A 30 4.67 6.76 -0.86
CA PHE A 30 5.20 8.11 -0.92
C PHE A 30 4.59 8.92 -2.07
N GLY A 31 4.45 10.22 -1.86
CA GLY A 31 3.96 11.19 -2.84
C GLY A 31 2.52 10.90 -3.25
N GLU A 32 2.25 10.99 -4.54
CA GLU A 32 0.91 10.84 -5.13
C GLU A 32 0.25 9.49 -4.81
N TYR A 33 1.04 8.44 -4.55
CA TYR A 33 0.55 7.13 -4.16
C TYR A 33 -0.16 7.12 -2.80
N ALA A 34 0.24 8.01 -1.88
CA ALA A 34 -0.42 8.16 -0.59
C ALA A 34 -1.82 8.77 -0.76
N ASP A 35 -1.94 9.80 -1.61
CA ASP A 35 -3.21 10.43 -1.94
C ASP A 35 -4.10 9.47 -2.76
N GLU A 36 -3.51 8.73 -3.71
CA GLU A 36 -4.22 7.74 -4.53
C GLU A 36 -4.86 6.64 -3.68
N LEU A 37 -4.09 6.08 -2.73
CA LEU A 37 -4.60 5.07 -1.80
C LEU A 37 -5.78 5.65 -1.00
N THR A 38 -5.61 6.83 -0.40
CA THR A 38 -6.64 7.46 0.42
C THR A 38 -7.92 7.71 -0.39
N LYS A 39 -7.78 8.20 -1.63
CA LYS A 39 -8.89 8.45 -2.55
C LYS A 39 -9.59 7.15 -2.96
N LYS A 40 -8.86 6.08 -3.23
CA LYS A 40 -9.44 4.78 -3.61
C LYS A 40 -10.13 4.14 -2.40
N MET A 41 -9.53 4.18 -1.21
CA MET A 41 -10.13 3.68 0.03
C MET A 41 -11.40 4.43 0.42
N GLY A 42 -11.41 5.77 0.29
CA GLY A 42 -12.59 6.58 0.58
C GLY A 42 -13.76 6.35 -0.38
N LYS A 43 -13.48 5.94 -1.63
CA LYS A 43 -14.51 5.54 -2.61
C LYS A 43 -15.01 4.11 -2.38
N SER A 44 -14.13 3.23 -1.90
CA SER A 44 -14.45 1.86 -1.53
C SER A 44 -15.03 1.75 -0.11
N ALA A 45 -15.83 2.73 0.34
CA ALA A 45 -16.56 2.71 1.61
C ALA A 45 -17.68 1.64 1.65
N VAL A 46 -17.33 0.42 1.26
CA VAL A 46 -18.04 -0.82 1.54
C VAL A 46 -17.57 -1.23 2.92
N SER A 47 -18.51 -1.28 3.86
CA SER A 47 -18.29 -1.68 5.25
C SER A 47 -17.51 -3.01 5.33
N GLY A 48 -16.20 -2.97 5.59
CA GLY A 48 -15.36 -4.18 5.76
C GLY A 48 -13.86 -3.97 5.51
N LEU A 49 -13.07 -5.04 5.69
CA LEU A 49 -11.67 -5.11 5.30
C LEU A 49 -11.56 -5.16 3.77
N SER A 50 -10.92 -4.16 3.16
CA SER A 50 -10.67 -4.16 1.71
C SER A 50 -9.40 -4.93 1.37
N VAL A 51 -9.43 -5.66 0.26
CA VAL A 51 -8.25 -6.35 -0.27
C VAL A 51 -7.48 -5.35 -1.15
N VAL A 52 -6.21 -5.14 -0.80
CA VAL A 52 -5.33 -4.22 -1.52
C VAL A 52 -4.28 -5.02 -2.26
N VAL A 53 -4.22 -4.84 -3.58
CA VAL A 53 -3.18 -5.45 -4.42
C VAL A 53 -2.15 -4.38 -4.78
N VAL A 54 -0.90 -4.62 -4.40
CA VAL A 54 0.23 -3.73 -4.70
C VAL A 54 1.16 -4.43 -5.68
N GLN A 55 1.23 -3.93 -6.92
CA GLN A 55 2.10 -4.47 -7.96
C GLN A 55 3.37 -3.64 -8.10
N PHE A 56 4.47 -4.31 -8.45
CA PHE A 56 5.78 -3.68 -8.69
C PHE A 56 6.27 -2.83 -7.50
N ALA A 57 6.03 -3.33 -6.28
CA ALA A 57 6.59 -2.76 -5.07
C ALA A 57 8.05 -3.18 -4.90
N LYS A 58 8.82 -2.32 -4.21
CA LYS A 58 10.18 -2.62 -3.79
C LYS A 58 10.15 -3.18 -2.37
N VAL A 59 10.78 -4.33 -2.16
CA VAL A 59 11.05 -4.85 -0.82
C VAL A 59 12.23 -4.09 -0.21
N LYS A 60 12.07 -3.62 1.02
CA LYS A 60 13.09 -2.94 1.81
C LYS A 60 13.25 -3.66 3.14
N ILE A 61 14.45 -4.17 3.38
CA ILE A 61 14.82 -4.80 4.66
C ILE A 61 15.58 -3.75 5.47
N PHE A 62 15.08 -3.47 6.68
CA PHE A 62 15.74 -2.56 7.61
C PHE A 62 15.71 -3.17 9.02
N ARG A 63 16.89 -3.39 9.62
CA ARG A 63 17.03 -4.04 10.94
C ARG A 63 16.23 -5.34 11.03
N ASP A 64 16.43 -6.22 10.03
CA ASP A 64 15.78 -7.53 9.92
C ASP A 64 14.25 -7.49 9.78
N LYS A 65 13.66 -6.30 9.55
CA LYS A 65 12.25 -6.14 9.23
C LYS A 65 12.07 -5.86 7.75
N ALA A 66 11.32 -6.72 7.07
CA ALA A 66 10.90 -6.51 5.70
C ALA A 66 9.70 -5.56 5.65
N SER A 67 9.78 -4.57 4.78
CA SER A 67 8.71 -3.64 4.45
C SER A 67 8.61 -3.48 2.94
N LEU A 68 7.44 -3.12 2.46
CA LEU A 68 7.20 -2.75 1.07
C LEU A 68 7.28 -1.24 0.91
N GLN A 69 7.77 -0.79 -0.24
CA GLN A 69 7.80 0.61 -0.64
C GLN A 69 7.39 0.75 -2.10
N ASN A 70 6.69 1.82 -2.47
CA ASN A 70 6.42 2.10 -3.88
C ASN A 70 7.69 2.52 -4.65
N VAL A 71 7.72 2.14 -5.92
CA VAL A 71 8.66 2.59 -6.94
C VAL A 71 7.97 3.68 -7.76
N HIS A 72 8.61 4.84 -7.85
CA HIS A 72 8.06 5.98 -8.61
C HIS A 72 7.74 5.59 -10.05
N ASN A 73 6.59 6.04 -10.53
CA ASN A 73 6.10 5.84 -11.90
C ASN A 73 5.94 4.37 -12.33
N THR A 74 5.98 3.42 -11.38
CA THR A 74 5.99 1.98 -11.68
C THR A 74 4.99 1.19 -10.84
N THR A 75 4.93 1.47 -9.53
CA THR A 75 4.00 0.77 -8.64
C THR A 75 2.55 1.02 -9.05
N ARG A 76 1.70 0.00 -8.92
CA ARG A 76 0.25 0.11 -9.12
C ARG A 76 -0.47 -0.36 -7.87
N ILE A 77 -1.46 0.40 -7.43
CA ILE A 77 -2.28 0.09 -6.26
C ILE A 77 -3.70 -0.18 -6.75
N LEU A 78 -4.23 -1.37 -6.50
CA LEU A 78 -5.60 -1.74 -6.83
C LEU A 78 -6.35 -2.06 -5.53
N ILE A 79 -7.61 -1.64 -5.46
CA ILE A 79 -8.45 -1.88 -4.28
C ILE A 79 -9.63 -2.70 -4.75
N ASN A 80 -9.77 -3.88 -4.18
CA ASN A 80 -10.78 -4.88 -4.55
C ASN A 80 -10.88 -5.10 -6.07
N PRO A 81 -9.76 -5.39 -6.78
CA PRO A 81 -9.85 -5.72 -8.20
C PRO A 81 -10.67 -7.00 -8.40
N ASP A 82 -11.38 -7.07 -9.52
CA ASP A 82 -12.18 -8.23 -9.92
C ASP A 82 -11.29 -9.33 -10.50
N ILE A 83 -10.61 -10.06 -9.60
CA ILE A 83 -9.73 -11.19 -9.91
C ILE A 83 -9.99 -12.33 -8.93
N ALA A 84 -9.78 -13.57 -9.38
CA ALA A 84 -10.08 -14.77 -8.61
C ALA A 84 -9.31 -14.83 -7.28
N GLU A 85 -8.08 -14.32 -7.25
CA GLU A 85 -7.24 -14.28 -6.06
C GLU A 85 -7.83 -13.39 -4.96
N VAL A 86 -8.52 -12.30 -5.32
CA VAL A 86 -9.15 -11.39 -4.36
C VAL A 86 -10.43 -12.00 -3.79
N GLU A 87 -11.20 -12.69 -4.62
CA GLU A 87 -12.36 -13.46 -4.18
C GLU A 87 -11.93 -14.58 -3.22
N ALA A 88 -10.87 -15.32 -3.56
CA ALA A 88 -10.33 -16.37 -2.70
C ALA A 88 -9.78 -15.83 -1.38
N PHE A 89 -9.11 -14.69 -1.40
CA PHE A 89 -8.52 -14.07 -0.21
C PHE A 89 -9.55 -13.53 0.81
N ARG A 90 -10.80 -13.31 0.37
CA ARG A 90 -11.88 -12.85 1.25
C ARG A 90 -12.53 -13.97 2.06
N ASN A 91 -12.36 -15.22 1.66
CA ASN A 91 -13.00 -16.41 2.25
C ASN A 91 -12.07 -17.10 3.24
#